data_AF-A0A8J5XF83-F1
#
_entry.id   AF-A0A8J5XF83-F1
#
_cell.length_a   1.000
_cell.length_b   1.000
_cell.length_c   1.000
_cell.angle_alpha   90.00
_cell.angle_beta   90.00
_cell.angle_gamma   90.00
#
_symmetry.space_group_name_H-M   'P 1'
#
loop_
_entity.id
_entity.type
_entity.pdbx_description
1 polymer ?
#
loop_
_entity_poly.entity_id
_entity_poly.type
_entity_poly.pdbx_seq_one_letter_code
_entity_poly.pdbx_strand_id
1 'polypeptide(L)'
;MARWTGANGAGRVPRLALLALATLTLADNERRDPPINGLLSPLVPIRGGSFLYGSTGVGDGEDVDDASARAPLRDGSKPARRQRVQPFSIEDAAVTNAQFRAFVRATGYKTDAERFRWSFALAPFLDAETLARADADGGLGRLRDAPHWVGVAGAYWRQPEGPRSSIRGREDHPVVHASYNDALAFCTWAGRRLPTELEWEFAARGRINDEPFPWGGDEDGGTLNGWQGPFPDGNTRADGYAGTCPARAYAPNAYGLYNTVGNVWEWASGGDDKKRPLRGGSFVDSVDGRTNHPLRVSTRMDNAADSGSFNIGFRCAAGEAQNLPPTEGFDQATLSRIADEQGIDGLTKYLAARGKRADVLTAGEARQALLKKRERLVAQQAAAARAARGGGEDGGGDVEEERDEL
;
A
#
# COMPACT_ATOMS: atom_id res chain seq x y z
N MET A 1 22.65 47.39 25.71
CA MET A 1 23.86 47.92 26.38
C MET A 1 23.96 47.32 27.77
N ALA A 2 24.95 46.46 28.00
CA ALA A 2 25.62 46.25 29.29
C ALA A 2 26.91 45.48 28.99
N ARG A 3 28.06 46.13 29.14
CA ARG A 3 29.39 45.53 28.98
C ARG A 3 29.75 44.79 30.27
N TRP A 4 30.42 43.66 30.15
CA TRP A 4 31.32 43.18 31.21
C TRP A 4 32.64 42.71 30.60
N THR A 5 33.70 43.17 31.23
CA THR A 5 35.13 43.12 30.88
C THR A 5 35.74 41.76 31.21
N GLY A 6 36.76 41.36 30.45
CA GLY A 6 37.45 40.08 30.66
C GLY A 6 38.42 40.06 31.84
N ALA A 7 38.78 38.84 32.28
CA ALA A 7 40.14 38.44 32.64
C ALA A 7 40.20 36.91 32.89
N ASN A 8 41.36 36.35 32.57
CA ASN A 8 41.77 34.93 32.63
C ASN A 8 41.53 34.23 33.97
N GLY A 9 41.33 32.91 33.92
CA GLY A 9 41.50 32.03 35.07
C GLY A 9 41.05 30.60 34.80
N ALA A 10 41.99 29.67 34.67
CA ALA A 10 41.72 28.23 34.64
C ALA A 10 40.96 27.81 35.92
N GLY A 11 39.82 27.13 35.77
CA GLY A 11 39.08 26.61 36.93
C GLY A 11 37.71 26.03 36.58
N ARG A 12 37.64 24.69 36.58
CA ARG A 12 36.47 23.84 36.89
C ARG A 12 35.08 24.37 36.48
N VAL A 13 34.50 23.74 35.46
CA VAL A 13 33.05 23.80 35.20
C VAL A 13 32.29 23.29 36.44
N PRO A 14 31.34 24.04 37.01
CA PRO A 14 30.66 23.63 38.24
C PRO A 14 29.66 22.50 37.98
N ARG A 15 29.69 21.49 38.86
CA ARG A 15 28.85 20.26 38.91
C ARG A 15 27.32 20.48 38.86
N LEU A 16 26.85 21.73 38.84
CA LEU A 16 25.41 22.06 38.74
C LEU A 16 24.86 22.01 37.30
N ALA A 17 25.71 22.12 36.28
CA ALA A 17 25.26 22.00 34.88
C ALA A 17 24.95 20.55 34.46
N LEU A 18 25.54 19.55 35.15
CA LEU A 18 25.27 18.13 34.86
C LEU A 18 24.00 17.60 35.54
N LEU A 19 23.57 18.17 36.68
CA LEU A 19 22.33 17.73 37.32
C LEU A 19 21.08 18.20 36.58
N ALA A 20 21.08 19.40 35.98
CA ALA A 20 19.95 19.91 35.21
C ALA A 20 19.72 19.13 33.89
N LEU A 21 20.79 18.62 33.26
CA LEU A 21 20.71 17.73 32.09
C LEU A 21 20.32 16.29 32.46
N ALA A 22 20.64 15.83 33.68
CA ALA A 22 20.21 14.52 34.18
C ALA A 22 18.74 14.52 34.64
N THR A 23 18.21 15.63 35.16
CA THR A 23 16.79 15.71 35.55
C THR A 23 15.83 15.92 34.38
N LEU A 24 16.31 16.46 33.26
CA LEU A 24 15.53 16.57 32.01
C LEU A 24 15.52 15.28 31.17
N THR A 25 16.41 14.32 31.44
CA THR A 25 16.46 13.02 30.75
C THR A 25 15.76 11.89 31.52
N LEU A 26 15.43 12.08 32.80
CA LEU A 26 14.74 11.09 33.63
C LEU A 26 13.22 11.33 33.76
N ALA A 27 12.71 12.52 33.43
CA ALA A 27 11.28 12.82 33.50
C ALA A 27 10.47 12.36 32.27
N ASP A 28 11.13 11.96 31.17
CA ASP A 28 10.47 11.44 29.96
C ASP A 28 10.39 9.90 29.92
N ASN A 29 10.90 9.20 30.94
CA ASN A 29 11.05 7.75 30.94
C ASN A 29 10.08 6.99 31.88
N GLU A 30 9.05 7.65 32.40
CA GLU A 30 8.02 7.00 33.26
C GLU A 30 6.60 7.02 32.70
N ARG A 31 6.40 7.43 31.45
CA ARG A 31 5.23 6.92 30.69
C ARG A 31 5.65 5.59 30.08
N ARG A 32 5.54 4.51 30.86
CA ARG A 32 5.50 3.16 30.27
C ARG A 32 4.37 3.18 29.24
N ASP A 33 4.75 3.21 27.97
CA ASP A 33 3.79 3.12 26.86
C ASP A 33 2.91 1.89 27.11
N PRO A 34 1.59 1.99 26.89
CA PRO A 34 0.71 0.85 27.04
C PRO A 34 1.22 -0.31 26.18
N PRO A 35 1.09 -1.57 26.63
CA PRO A 35 1.49 -2.71 25.82
C PRO A 35 0.85 -2.59 24.43
N ILE A 36 1.63 -2.89 23.38
CA ILE A 36 1.26 -2.72 21.95
C ILE A 36 -0.16 -3.26 21.66
N ASN A 37 -0.57 -4.33 22.36
CA ASN A 37 -1.90 -4.94 22.27
C ASN A 37 -3.07 -3.99 22.57
N GLY A 38 -2.87 -2.91 23.33
CA GLY A 38 -3.89 -1.90 23.60
C GLY A 38 -3.97 -0.77 22.56
N LEU A 39 -3.01 -0.72 21.63
CA LEU A 39 -2.91 0.34 20.62
C LEU A 39 -3.35 -0.14 19.22
N LEU A 40 -3.13 -1.41 18.89
CA LEU A 40 -3.54 -1.97 17.60
C LEU A 40 -5.07 -2.01 17.47
N SER A 41 -5.57 -1.78 16.26
CA SER A 41 -7.00 -1.83 15.97
C SER A 41 -7.53 -3.26 16.20
N PRO A 42 -8.75 -3.42 16.74
CA PRO A 42 -9.34 -4.73 16.91
C PRO A 42 -9.49 -5.44 15.57
N LEU A 43 -9.27 -6.76 15.59
CA LEU A 43 -9.51 -7.63 14.44
C LEU A 43 -10.95 -8.11 14.46
N VAL A 44 -11.71 -7.76 13.43
CA VAL A 44 -13.07 -8.24 13.21
C VAL A 44 -13.01 -9.61 12.54
N PRO A 45 -13.58 -10.68 13.14
CA PRO A 45 -13.61 -11.99 12.52
C PRO A 45 -14.64 -12.04 11.40
N ILE A 46 -14.19 -12.40 10.20
CA ILE A 46 -15.00 -12.56 9.00
C ILE A 46 -15.09 -14.05 8.69
N ARG A 47 -16.31 -14.62 8.69
CA ARG A 47 -16.55 -16.04 8.41
C ARG A 47 -16.17 -16.46 6.98
N GLY A 48 -15.95 -15.49 6.10
CA GLY A 48 -15.77 -15.73 4.67
C GLY A 48 -17.05 -16.25 4.00
N GLY A 49 -16.93 -16.66 2.75
CA GLY A 49 -18.07 -17.07 1.93
C GLY A 49 -17.91 -16.69 0.47
N SER A 50 -18.96 -16.95 -0.31
CA SER A 50 -19.01 -16.57 -1.73
C SER A 50 -19.65 -15.19 -1.88
N PHE A 51 -19.08 -14.35 -2.74
CA PHE A 51 -19.61 -13.02 -3.06
C PHE A 51 -19.38 -12.67 -4.53
N LEU A 52 -20.05 -11.60 -4.99
CA LEU A 52 -19.77 -11.02 -6.30
C LEU A 52 -18.64 -9.99 -6.13
N TYR A 53 -17.46 -10.33 -6.64
CA TYR A 53 -16.29 -9.46 -6.66
C TYR A 53 -16.30 -8.60 -7.92
N GLY A 54 -15.96 -7.32 -7.80
CA GLY A 54 -15.96 -6.37 -8.91
C GLY A 54 -17.32 -5.70 -9.14
N SER A 55 -17.49 -5.07 -10.30
CA SER A 55 -18.73 -4.37 -10.66
C SER A 55 -19.32 -4.91 -11.96
N THR A 56 -20.65 -4.86 -12.07
CA THR A 56 -21.40 -5.18 -13.30
C THR A 56 -21.36 -4.04 -14.31
N GLY A 57 -20.80 -2.88 -13.95
CA GLY A 57 -20.64 -1.73 -14.85
C GLY A 57 -21.92 -0.93 -15.08
N VAL A 58 -22.95 -1.12 -14.25
CA VAL A 58 -24.12 -0.24 -14.24
C VAL A 58 -23.71 1.02 -13.48
N GLY A 59 -23.42 2.09 -14.22
CA GLY A 59 -23.44 3.43 -13.63
C GLY A 59 -24.89 3.83 -13.34
N ASP A 60 -25.09 4.65 -12.32
CA ASP A 60 -26.39 5.12 -11.83
C ASP A 60 -27.05 6.16 -12.78
N GLY A 61 -26.92 5.93 -14.10
CA GLY A 61 -27.45 6.78 -15.16
C GLY A 61 -28.76 6.23 -15.71
N GLU A 62 -29.76 7.10 -15.75
CA GLU A 62 -31.12 6.90 -16.29
C GLU A 62 -31.13 6.06 -17.58
N ASP A 63 -32.03 5.07 -17.60
CA ASP A 63 -32.67 4.47 -18.78
C ASP A 63 -31.83 4.40 -20.07
N VAL A 64 -30.96 3.39 -20.16
CA VAL A 64 -30.43 2.93 -21.46
C VAL A 64 -30.64 1.43 -21.60
N ASP A 65 -31.61 1.07 -22.42
CA ASP A 65 -32.07 -0.29 -22.77
C ASP A 65 -31.04 -1.15 -23.53
N ASP A 66 -29.79 -0.68 -23.68
CA ASP A 66 -28.73 -1.37 -24.40
C ASP A 66 -27.53 -1.65 -23.49
N ALA A 67 -27.40 -2.90 -23.04
CA ALA A 67 -26.29 -3.40 -22.24
C ALA A 67 -24.94 -3.37 -23.00
N SER A 68 -24.94 -3.23 -24.33
CA SER A 68 -23.73 -3.19 -25.16
C SER A 68 -23.13 -1.79 -25.33
N ALA A 69 -23.83 -0.74 -24.91
CA ALA A 69 -23.43 0.66 -25.08
C ALA A 69 -22.93 1.36 -23.79
N ARG A 70 -22.77 0.62 -22.68
CA ARG A 70 -22.42 1.21 -21.37
C ARG A 70 -20.90 1.39 -21.24
N ALA A 71 -20.45 2.64 -21.10
CA ALA A 71 -19.05 2.95 -20.87
C ALA A 71 -18.57 2.32 -19.54
N PRO A 72 -17.38 1.71 -19.48
CA PRO A 72 -16.86 1.13 -18.25
C PRO A 72 -16.70 2.22 -17.18
N LEU A 73 -17.06 1.89 -15.93
CA LEU A 73 -16.86 2.76 -14.78
C LEU A 73 -15.37 3.20 -14.73
N ARG A 74 -15.13 4.50 -14.53
CA ARG A 74 -13.78 5.07 -14.34
C ARG A 74 -13.17 4.71 -12.98
N ASP A 75 -13.79 3.80 -12.25
CA ASP A 75 -13.41 3.34 -10.91
C ASP A 75 -12.30 2.28 -10.91
N GLY A 76 -11.85 1.87 -12.10
CA GLY A 76 -10.83 0.85 -12.30
C GLY A 76 -11.28 -0.56 -11.91
N SER A 77 -12.57 -0.76 -11.58
CA SER A 77 -13.11 -2.03 -11.12
C SER A 77 -12.92 -3.14 -12.14
N LYS A 78 -12.81 -4.37 -11.62
CA LYS A 78 -12.75 -5.56 -12.45
C LYS A 78 -14.18 -6.04 -12.76
N PRO A 79 -14.40 -6.74 -13.89
CA PRO A 79 -15.71 -7.31 -14.20
C PRO A 79 -16.21 -8.21 -13.08
N ALA A 80 -17.51 -8.07 -12.78
CA ALA A 80 -18.21 -8.85 -11.76
C ALA A 80 -17.99 -10.35 -11.96
N ARG A 81 -17.56 -11.03 -10.88
CA ARG A 81 -17.33 -12.48 -10.89
C ARG A 81 -17.54 -13.07 -9.50
N ARG A 82 -18.15 -14.25 -9.47
CA ARG A 82 -18.32 -14.98 -8.21
C ARG A 82 -16.96 -15.44 -7.69
N GLN A 83 -16.62 -15.03 -6.48
CA GLN A 83 -15.39 -15.39 -5.78
C GLN A 83 -15.73 -15.97 -4.42
N ARG A 84 -14.80 -16.74 -3.84
CA ARG A 84 -14.93 -17.26 -2.48
C ARG A 84 -13.74 -16.80 -1.66
N VAL A 85 -14.00 -16.26 -0.48
CA VAL A 85 -12.97 -15.97 0.52
C VAL A 85 -13.08 -16.97 1.67
N GLN A 86 -11.95 -17.49 2.12
CA GLN A 86 -11.85 -18.26 3.36
C GLN A 86 -12.07 -17.36 4.59
N PRO A 87 -12.37 -17.91 5.78
CA PRO A 87 -12.39 -17.13 7.01
C PRO A 87 -11.06 -16.40 7.25
N PHE A 88 -11.15 -15.17 7.73
CA PHE A 88 -10.01 -14.31 8.07
C PHE A 88 -10.43 -13.31 9.15
N SER A 89 -9.52 -12.47 9.63
CA SER A 89 -9.88 -11.30 10.43
C SER A 89 -9.25 -10.05 9.84
N ILE A 90 -9.88 -8.89 10.02
CA ILE A 90 -9.41 -7.62 9.46
C ILE A 90 -9.60 -6.48 10.45
N GLU A 91 -8.72 -5.49 10.43
CA GLU A 91 -8.86 -4.30 11.26
C GLU A 91 -10.16 -3.56 10.95
N ASP A 92 -10.85 -3.12 12.01
CA ASP A 92 -12.06 -2.32 11.91
C ASP A 92 -11.82 -0.97 11.23
N ALA A 93 -10.62 -0.39 11.35
CA ALA A 93 -10.25 0.90 10.75
C ALA A 93 -8.81 0.89 10.24
N ALA A 94 -8.48 1.83 9.34
CA ALA A 94 -7.12 2.07 8.87
C ALA A 94 -6.13 2.30 10.01
N VAL A 95 -4.86 1.94 9.78
CA VAL A 95 -3.77 2.17 10.72
C VAL A 95 -3.60 3.67 10.95
N THR A 96 -3.62 4.07 12.22
CA THR A 96 -3.55 5.47 12.64
C THR A 96 -2.12 5.97 12.80
N ASN A 97 -1.96 7.30 12.83
CA ASN A 97 -0.69 7.94 13.13
C ASN A 97 -0.13 7.53 14.50
N ALA A 98 -0.98 7.34 15.52
CA ALA A 98 -0.56 6.86 16.83
C ALA A 98 0.02 5.44 16.77
N GLN A 99 -0.65 4.54 16.05
CA GLN A 99 -0.20 3.17 15.84
C GLN A 99 1.12 3.12 15.08
N PHE A 100 1.20 3.83 13.95
CA PHE A 100 2.41 3.86 13.15
C PHE A 100 3.59 4.51 13.90
N ARG A 101 3.33 5.52 14.73
CA ARG A 101 4.35 6.10 15.63
C ARG A 101 4.89 5.07 16.62
N ALA A 102 4.05 4.22 17.18
CA ALA A 102 4.50 3.17 18.11
C ALA A 102 5.38 2.13 17.39
N PHE A 103 5.00 1.72 16.18
CA PHE A 103 5.83 0.87 15.32
C PHE A 103 7.22 1.48 15.07
N VAL A 104 7.27 2.74 14.62
CA VAL A 104 8.54 3.43 14.33
C VAL A 104 9.39 3.59 15.60
N ARG A 105 8.78 3.90 16.75
CA ARG A 105 9.51 3.97 18.03
C ARG A 105 10.09 2.63 18.46
N ALA A 106 9.34 1.55 18.28
CA ALA A 106 9.76 0.21 18.70
C ALA A 106 10.87 -0.38 17.81
N THR A 107 10.93 0.03 16.54
CA THR A 107 11.78 -0.64 15.53
C THR A 107 12.88 0.25 14.96
N GLY A 108 12.77 1.58 15.12
CA GLY A 108 13.62 2.53 14.40
C GLY A 108 13.37 2.56 12.89
N TYR A 109 12.22 2.04 12.44
CA TYR A 109 11.88 1.97 11.01
C TYR A 109 11.88 3.34 10.34
N LYS A 110 12.43 3.40 9.12
CA LYS A 110 12.37 4.56 8.23
C LYS A 110 11.52 4.20 7.03
N THR A 111 10.56 5.04 6.69
CA THR A 111 9.68 4.79 5.53
C THR A 111 10.39 4.98 4.20
N ASP A 112 9.81 4.49 3.11
CA ASP A 112 10.31 4.76 1.76
C ASP A 112 10.32 6.27 1.46
N ALA A 113 9.29 7.02 1.87
CA ALA A 113 9.28 8.48 1.76
C ALA A 113 10.46 9.14 2.52
N GLU A 114 10.83 8.64 3.70
CA GLU A 114 12.01 9.12 4.45
C GLU A 114 13.33 8.75 3.76
N ARG A 115 13.42 7.57 3.12
CA ARG A 115 14.59 7.14 2.36
C ARG A 115 14.78 7.96 1.09
N PHE A 116 13.70 8.20 0.35
CA PHE A 116 13.70 9.06 -0.83
C PHE A 116 13.85 10.54 -0.46
N ARG A 117 13.46 10.91 0.75
CA ARG A 117 13.43 12.29 1.31
C ARG A 117 12.38 13.18 0.66
N TRP A 118 11.33 12.59 0.09
CA TRP A 118 10.19 13.31 -0.47
C TRP A 118 8.99 12.38 -0.65
N SER A 119 7.82 12.97 -0.83
CA SER A 119 6.58 12.29 -1.23
C SER A 119 5.63 13.28 -1.91
N PHE A 120 4.51 12.79 -2.44
CA PHE A 120 3.47 13.63 -3.05
C PHE A 120 2.46 14.13 -2.02
N ALA A 121 2.21 15.44 -2.05
CA ALA A 121 1.17 16.12 -1.27
C ALA A 121 0.28 16.99 -2.17
N LEU A 122 -0.89 17.38 -1.66
CA LEU A 122 -1.91 18.12 -2.42
C LEU A 122 -1.73 19.62 -2.28
N ALA A 123 -1.62 20.33 -3.42
CA ALA A 123 -1.37 21.76 -3.49
C ALA A 123 -2.28 22.62 -2.58
N PRO A 124 -3.59 22.35 -2.44
CA PRO A 124 -4.47 23.12 -1.55
C PRO A 124 -4.10 23.06 -0.05
N PHE A 125 -3.27 22.09 0.35
CA PHE A 125 -2.81 21.91 1.73
C PHE A 125 -1.41 22.48 1.97
N LEU A 126 -0.75 22.97 0.91
CA LEU A 126 0.64 23.42 0.98
C LEU A 126 0.70 24.93 1.17
N ASP A 127 1.62 25.36 2.02
CA ASP A 127 1.95 26.77 2.14
C ASP A 127 2.68 27.29 0.88
N ALA A 128 2.64 28.62 0.70
CA ALA A 128 3.19 29.27 -0.49
C ALA A 128 4.70 29.03 -0.68
N GLU A 129 5.45 28.88 0.42
CA GLU A 129 6.89 28.61 0.35
C GLU A 129 7.18 27.18 -0.14
N THR A 130 6.38 26.21 0.30
CA THR A 130 6.50 24.81 -0.11
C THR A 130 6.20 24.68 -1.59
N LEU A 131 5.13 25.35 -2.07
CA LEU A 131 4.81 25.43 -3.50
C LEU A 131 5.94 26.08 -4.29
N ALA A 132 6.44 27.25 -3.85
CA ALA A 132 7.54 27.94 -4.52
C ALA A 132 8.82 27.10 -4.61
N ARG A 133 9.14 26.30 -3.57
CA ARG A 133 10.28 25.38 -3.57
C ARG A 133 10.08 24.21 -4.53
N ALA A 134 8.87 23.66 -4.62
CA ALA A 134 8.58 22.57 -5.53
C ALA A 134 8.63 23.02 -7.01
N ASP A 135 8.18 24.25 -7.28
CA ASP A 135 8.09 24.83 -8.63
C ASP A 135 9.37 25.53 -9.11
N ALA A 136 10.37 25.71 -8.22
CA ALA A 136 11.66 26.30 -8.57
C ALA A 136 12.46 25.40 -9.53
N ASP A 137 13.43 26.00 -10.24
CA ASP A 137 14.38 25.23 -11.05
C ASP A 137 15.15 24.23 -10.17
N GLY A 138 15.20 22.96 -10.60
CA GLY A 138 15.71 21.84 -9.82
C GLY A 138 14.81 21.36 -8.67
N GLY A 139 13.60 21.92 -8.53
CA GLY A 139 12.57 21.43 -7.61
C GLY A 139 11.98 20.09 -8.05
N LEU A 140 11.28 19.41 -7.14
CA LEU A 140 10.64 18.11 -7.42
C LEU A 140 9.45 18.23 -8.39
N GLY A 141 8.93 19.43 -8.60
CA GLY A 141 7.85 19.71 -9.53
C GLY A 141 6.52 19.08 -9.12
N ARG A 142 5.66 18.89 -10.14
CA ARG A 142 4.29 18.42 -10.00
C ARG A 142 4.03 17.29 -10.99
N LEU A 143 3.03 16.45 -10.71
CA LEU A 143 2.58 15.46 -11.70
C LEU A 143 1.99 16.18 -12.92
N ARG A 144 2.48 15.84 -14.12
CA ARG A 144 2.06 16.48 -15.39
C ARG A 144 0.56 16.41 -15.61
N ASP A 145 -0.01 15.22 -15.44
CA ASP A 145 -1.43 14.95 -15.73
C ASP A 145 -2.34 15.25 -14.54
N ALA A 146 -1.76 15.63 -13.40
CA ALA A 146 -2.47 15.93 -12.16
C ALA A 146 -1.69 16.99 -11.34
N PRO A 147 -1.61 18.25 -11.81
CA PRO A 147 -0.71 19.27 -11.27
C PRO A 147 -1.04 19.75 -9.84
N HIS A 148 -2.16 19.29 -9.29
CA HIS A 148 -2.50 19.46 -7.88
C HIS A 148 -1.69 18.51 -6.97
N TRP A 149 -1.05 17.47 -7.50
CA TRP A 149 -0.08 16.65 -6.79
C TRP A 149 1.33 17.21 -6.95
N VAL A 150 1.90 17.65 -5.83
CA VAL A 150 3.17 18.34 -5.74
C VAL A 150 4.20 17.42 -5.08
N GLY A 151 5.38 17.31 -5.67
CA GLY A 151 6.51 16.64 -5.03
C GLY A 151 7.07 17.53 -3.92
N VAL A 152 6.99 17.09 -2.67
CA VAL A 152 7.39 17.88 -1.51
C VAL A 152 8.58 17.23 -0.82
N ALA A 153 9.71 17.93 -0.82
CA ALA A 153 10.92 17.50 -0.11
C ALA A 153 10.63 17.48 1.40
N GLY A 154 10.96 16.36 2.05
CA GLY A 154 10.69 16.15 3.46
C GLY A 154 9.21 15.92 3.82
N ALA A 155 8.32 15.67 2.84
CA ALA A 155 7.00 15.13 3.13
C ALA A 155 7.09 13.62 3.42
N TYR A 156 6.54 13.21 4.56
CA TYR A 156 6.44 11.82 5.02
C TYR A 156 5.38 11.73 6.13
N TRP A 157 5.14 10.53 6.66
CA TRP A 157 4.03 10.26 7.58
C TRP A 157 3.92 11.21 8.79
N ARG A 158 5.04 11.70 9.35
CA ARG A 158 5.02 12.62 10.52
C ARG A 158 4.86 14.09 10.14
N GLN A 159 5.18 14.43 8.89
CA GLN A 159 5.14 15.76 8.31
C GLN A 159 4.43 15.70 6.95
N PRO A 160 3.12 15.43 6.93
CA PRO A 160 2.46 15.01 5.71
C PRO A 160 2.26 16.13 4.67
N GLU A 161 2.29 17.39 5.10
CA GLU A 161 2.34 18.56 4.20
C GLU A 161 3.77 19.12 4.02
N GLY A 162 4.81 18.41 4.49
CA GLY A 162 6.22 18.83 4.40
C GLY A 162 6.79 19.45 5.69
N PRO A 163 8.04 20.00 5.66
CA PRO A 163 8.89 20.28 6.83
C PRO A 163 8.34 21.16 7.97
N ARG A 164 7.18 21.80 7.77
CA ARG A 164 6.51 22.67 8.76
C ARG A 164 5.20 22.12 9.29
N SER A 165 4.80 20.97 8.79
CA SER A 165 3.60 20.28 9.23
C SER A 165 3.88 19.31 10.37
N SER A 166 2.81 18.83 11.01
CA SER A 166 2.90 17.75 11.98
C SER A 166 1.61 16.96 12.07
N ILE A 167 1.68 15.75 12.60
CA ILE A 167 0.52 14.92 12.96
C ILE A 167 -0.10 15.27 14.33
N ARG A 168 0.30 16.38 14.97
CA ARG A 168 -0.26 16.80 16.26
C ARG A 168 -1.75 17.13 16.10
N GLY A 169 -2.61 16.52 16.92
CA GLY A 169 -4.06 16.64 16.79
C GLY A 169 -4.65 15.78 15.66
N ARG A 170 -3.84 14.89 15.06
CA ARG A 170 -4.23 13.91 14.04
C ARG A 170 -3.76 12.51 14.42
N GLU A 171 -3.61 12.22 15.70
CA GLU A 171 -3.11 10.95 16.21
C GLU A 171 -4.01 9.76 15.83
N ASP A 172 -5.32 9.98 15.73
CA ASP A 172 -6.36 9.01 15.35
C ASP A 172 -6.74 9.05 13.87
N HIS A 173 -6.14 9.95 13.07
CA HIS A 173 -6.24 9.94 11.62
C HIS A 173 -5.40 8.79 11.03
N PRO A 174 -5.76 8.29 9.83
CA PRO A 174 -4.96 7.29 9.14
C PRO A 174 -3.55 7.82 8.89
N VAL A 175 -2.56 6.94 9.00
CA VAL A 175 -1.20 7.22 8.53
C VAL A 175 -1.22 7.35 7.00
N VAL A 176 -0.52 8.36 6.49
CA VAL A 176 -0.38 8.64 5.05
C VAL A 176 1.09 8.69 4.65
N HIS A 177 1.38 8.76 3.35
CA HIS A 177 2.72 8.57 2.77
C HIS A 177 3.35 7.20 3.07
N ALA A 178 2.51 6.22 3.40
CA ALA A 178 2.95 4.84 3.61
C ALA A 178 2.98 4.11 2.27
N SER A 179 4.15 3.61 1.89
CA SER A 179 4.27 2.71 0.74
C SER A 179 3.70 1.34 1.05
N TYR A 180 3.57 0.48 0.04
CA TYR A 180 3.22 -0.92 0.26
C TYR A 180 4.27 -1.62 1.13
N ASN A 181 5.56 -1.28 0.96
CA ASN A 181 6.64 -1.85 1.77
C ASN A 181 6.54 -1.41 3.24
N ASP A 182 6.19 -0.15 3.48
CA ASP A 182 5.98 0.40 4.82
C ASP A 182 4.78 -0.30 5.50
N ALA A 183 3.68 -0.46 4.74
CA ALA A 183 2.47 -1.12 5.19
C ALA A 183 2.72 -2.60 5.53
N LEU A 184 3.47 -3.31 4.68
CA LEU A 184 3.87 -4.69 4.92
C LEU A 184 4.73 -4.81 6.18
N ALA A 185 5.74 -3.94 6.34
CA ALA A 185 6.61 -3.94 7.51
C ALA A 185 5.84 -3.69 8.82
N PHE A 186 4.91 -2.73 8.81
CA PHE A 186 4.03 -2.49 9.95
C PHE A 186 3.16 -3.72 10.26
N CYS A 187 2.46 -4.28 9.27
CA CYS A 187 1.57 -5.41 9.52
C CYS A 187 2.36 -6.61 10.03
N THR A 188 3.55 -6.90 9.47
CA THR A 188 4.42 -7.97 9.97
C THR A 188 4.85 -7.74 11.42
N TRP A 189 5.28 -6.53 11.77
CA TRP A 189 5.61 -6.17 13.15
C TRP A 189 4.42 -6.35 14.10
N ALA A 190 3.22 -6.03 13.64
CA ALA A 190 1.98 -6.20 14.41
C ALA A 190 1.51 -7.66 14.51
N GLY A 191 2.25 -8.64 13.96
CA GLY A 191 1.83 -10.05 13.91
C GLY A 191 0.66 -10.29 12.95
N ARG A 192 0.55 -9.45 11.91
CA ARG A 192 -0.54 -9.39 10.93
C ARG A 192 0.04 -9.42 9.51
N ARG A 193 -0.83 -9.28 8.52
CA ARG A 193 -0.50 -9.12 7.10
C ARG A 193 -1.39 -8.05 6.46
N LEU A 194 -1.12 -7.67 5.22
CA LEU A 194 -2.10 -6.94 4.43
C LEU A 194 -3.28 -7.85 4.05
N PRO A 195 -4.52 -7.33 3.96
CA PRO A 195 -5.63 -8.06 3.36
C PRO A 195 -5.30 -8.36 1.89
N THR A 196 -5.83 -9.45 1.33
CA THR A 196 -5.87 -9.56 -0.13
C THR A 196 -6.91 -8.61 -0.71
N GLU A 197 -6.81 -8.30 -1.99
CA GLU A 197 -7.84 -7.49 -2.68
C GLU A 197 -9.26 -8.08 -2.53
N LEU A 198 -9.40 -9.41 -2.58
CA LEU A 198 -10.70 -10.08 -2.38
C LEU A 198 -11.21 -9.96 -0.95
N GLU A 199 -10.33 -10.14 0.04
CA GLU A 199 -10.67 -10.01 1.46
C GLU A 199 -11.11 -8.59 1.79
N TRP A 200 -10.39 -7.61 1.26
CA TRP A 200 -10.70 -6.21 1.45
C TRP A 200 -12.09 -5.88 0.89
N GLU A 201 -12.39 -6.26 -0.36
CA GLU A 201 -13.70 -5.96 -0.96
C GLU A 201 -14.82 -6.73 -0.26
N PHE A 202 -14.61 -8.00 0.08
CA PHE A 202 -15.60 -8.80 0.82
C PHE A 202 -15.94 -8.17 2.16
N ALA A 203 -14.93 -7.70 2.91
CA ALA A 203 -15.14 -7.05 4.19
C ALA A 203 -15.78 -5.66 4.04
N ALA A 204 -15.38 -4.89 3.03
CA ALA A 204 -15.93 -3.56 2.75
C ALA A 204 -17.42 -3.60 2.38
N ARG A 205 -17.86 -4.65 1.66
CA ARG A 205 -19.26 -4.88 1.30
C ARG A 205 -20.21 -5.13 2.48
N GLY A 206 -19.71 -5.40 3.69
CA GLY A 206 -20.55 -5.33 4.89
C GLY A 206 -21.78 -6.26 4.90
N ARG A 207 -21.68 -7.49 4.38
CA ARG A 207 -22.78 -8.47 4.20
C ARG A 207 -23.80 -8.14 3.10
N ILE A 208 -23.56 -7.09 2.33
CA ILE A 208 -24.44 -6.67 1.25
C ILE A 208 -23.78 -7.02 -0.09
N ASN A 209 -24.54 -7.66 -0.99
CA ASN A 209 -24.03 -8.04 -2.30
C ASN A 209 -24.52 -7.04 -3.34
N ASP A 210 -23.67 -6.74 -4.33
CA ASP A 210 -24.03 -5.95 -5.52
C ASP A 210 -24.49 -4.50 -5.27
N GLU A 211 -24.04 -3.90 -4.17
CA GLU A 211 -24.31 -2.49 -3.86
C GLU A 211 -23.05 -1.61 -4.03
N PRO A 212 -23.22 -0.32 -4.40
CA PRO A 212 -22.13 0.62 -4.59
C PRO A 212 -21.41 1.00 -3.28
N PHE A 213 -22.14 1.03 -2.16
CA PHE A 213 -21.63 1.47 -0.86
C PHE A 213 -21.70 0.39 0.23
N PRO A 214 -20.85 0.47 1.27
CA PRO A 214 -20.84 -0.48 2.39
C PRO A 214 -22.14 -0.60 3.19
N TRP A 215 -23.03 0.39 3.12
CA TRP A 215 -24.33 0.43 3.79
C TRP A 215 -25.53 0.11 2.87
N GLY A 216 -25.30 -0.07 1.56
CA GLY A 216 -26.33 -0.30 0.54
C GLY A 216 -27.08 0.97 0.11
N GLY A 217 -27.82 0.87 -1.00
CA GLY A 217 -28.60 1.97 -1.59
C GLY A 217 -27.76 2.94 -2.43
N ASP A 218 -28.45 3.88 -3.09
CA ASP A 218 -27.85 4.81 -4.05
C ASP A 218 -27.51 6.19 -3.47
N GLU A 219 -27.92 6.46 -2.22
CA GLU A 219 -27.68 7.73 -1.53
C GLU A 219 -26.53 7.60 -0.52
N ASP A 220 -25.88 8.73 -0.23
CA ASP A 220 -24.95 8.89 0.90
C ASP A 220 -25.70 8.81 2.25
N GLY A 221 -26.40 7.70 2.50
CA GLY A 221 -27.15 7.35 3.70
C GLY A 221 -26.28 7.02 4.93
N GLY A 222 -24.99 7.34 4.84
CA GLY A 222 -24.00 7.34 5.91
C GLY A 222 -22.90 8.31 5.48
N THR A 223 -22.60 9.31 6.30
CA THR A 223 -21.58 10.31 5.96
C THR A 223 -20.25 9.61 5.66
N LEU A 224 -19.60 9.97 4.55
CA LEU A 224 -18.27 9.46 4.16
C LEU A 224 -17.34 10.64 3.89
N ASN A 225 -16.02 10.42 3.99
CA ASN A 225 -15.04 11.46 3.70
C ASN A 225 -14.61 11.40 2.23
N GLY A 226 -15.05 12.38 1.45
CA GLY A 226 -14.81 12.51 0.01
C GLY A 226 -14.71 13.97 -0.40
N TRP A 227 -14.53 14.23 -1.69
CA TRP A 227 -14.50 15.60 -2.18
C TRP A 227 -15.91 16.11 -2.51
N GLN A 228 -16.25 17.31 -2.04
CA GLN A 228 -17.47 18.02 -2.45
C GLN A 228 -17.13 19.42 -2.98
N GLY A 229 -17.67 19.76 -4.16
CA GLY A 229 -17.44 21.06 -4.81
C GLY A 229 -16.33 21.06 -5.87
N PRO A 230 -15.95 22.23 -6.40
CA PRO A 230 -14.98 22.34 -7.49
C PRO A 230 -13.57 21.90 -7.06
N PHE A 231 -13.03 20.85 -7.67
CA PHE A 231 -11.65 20.42 -7.42
C PHE A 231 -10.64 21.23 -8.28
N PRO A 232 -9.43 21.57 -7.79
CA PRO A 232 -8.86 21.24 -6.49
C PRO A 232 -9.04 22.31 -5.39
N ASP A 233 -9.62 23.48 -5.67
CA ASP A 233 -9.56 24.62 -4.72
C ASP A 233 -10.86 24.88 -3.93
N GLY A 234 -11.96 24.25 -4.33
CA GLY A 234 -13.32 24.52 -3.85
C GLY A 234 -13.94 23.41 -3.01
N ASN A 235 -13.16 22.75 -2.13
CA ASN A 235 -13.74 21.77 -1.20
C ASN A 235 -14.70 22.46 -0.23
N THR A 236 -15.99 22.14 -0.31
CA THR A 236 -17.03 22.70 0.57
C THR A 236 -17.01 22.10 1.97
N ARG A 237 -16.36 20.94 2.16
CA ARG A 237 -16.28 20.21 3.44
C ARG A 237 -17.66 19.88 3.98
N ALA A 238 -18.59 19.49 3.10
CA ALA A 238 -19.95 19.15 3.48
C ALA A 238 -19.98 17.93 4.43
N ASP A 239 -18.98 17.06 4.33
CA ASP A 239 -18.75 15.93 5.23
C ASP A 239 -18.05 16.31 6.56
N GLY A 240 -17.58 17.55 6.70
CA GLY A 240 -16.90 18.07 7.88
C GLY A 240 -15.37 18.07 7.80
N TYR A 241 -14.75 17.55 6.74
CA TYR A 241 -13.30 17.42 6.62
C TYR A 241 -12.76 17.97 5.30
N ALA A 242 -11.63 18.68 5.37
CA ALA A 242 -10.93 19.14 4.18
C ALA A 242 -10.03 18.06 3.57
N GLY A 243 -9.41 17.25 4.44
CA GLY A 243 -8.48 16.17 4.10
C GLY A 243 -8.86 14.89 4.82
N THR A 244 -7.90 14.12 5.32
CA THR A 244 -8.20 12.93 6.15
C THR A 244 -9.10 13.27 7.34
N CYS A 245 -9.90 12.30 7.79
CA CYS A 245 -10.68 12.32 9.02
C CYS A 245 -10.20 11.21 9.98
N PRO A 246 -10.60 11.22 11.27
CA PRO A 246 -10.30 10.12 12.20
C PRO A 246 -10.67 8.76 11.61
N ALA A 247 -9.84 7.73 11.83
CA ALA A 247 -10.01 6.43 11.20
C ALA A 247 -11.34 5.74 11.53
N ARG A 248 -11.96 6.08 12.68
CA ARG A 248 -13.29 5.65 13.12
C ARG A 248 -14.36 6.75 13.05
N ALA A 249 -14.20 7.72 12.15
CA ALA A 249 -15.27 8.65 11.83
C ALA A 249 -16.42 7.93 11.12
N TYR A 250 -17.63 8.46 11.31
CA TYR A 250 -18.89 7.99 10.71
C TYR A 250 -19.32 6.57 11.12
N ALA A 251 -20.42 6.10 10.55
CA ALA A 251 -20.98 4.79 10.87
C ALA A 251 -20.14 3.66 10.23
N PRO A 252 -19.89 2.56 10.96
CA PRO A 252 -19.27 1.39 10.36
C PRO A 252 -20.27 0.61 9.50
N ASN A 253 -19.77 -0.22 8.58
CA ASN A 253 -20.59 -1.18 7.83
C ASN A 253 -21.11 -2.32 8.73
N ALA A 254 -21.90 -3.26 8.19
CA ALA A 254 -22.51 -4.32 9.01
C ALA A 254 -21.53 -5.35 9.60
N TYR A 255 -20.25 -5.31 9.23
CA TYR A 255 -19.18 -6.05 9.91
C TYR A 255 -18.49 -5.25 11.01
N GLY A 256 -18.75 -3.95 11.13
CA GLY A 256 -18.07 -3.08 12.08
C GLY A 256 -16.84 -2.37 11.49
N LEU A 257 -16.68 -2.34 10.16
CA LEU A 257 -15.56 -1.67 9.51
C LEU A 257 -15.90 -0.21 9.20
N TYR A 258 -14.99 0.70 9.55
CA TYR A 258 -15.07 2.13 9.30
C TYR A 258 -14.28 2.52 8.05
N ASN A 259 -14.76 3.56 7.37
CA ASN A 259 -14.05 4.25 6.29
C ASN A 259 -13.40 3.32 5.25
N THR A 260 -14.10 2.25 4.85
CA THR A 260 -13.64 1.40 3.74
C THR A 260 -13.85 2.07 2.39
N VAL A 261 -14.69 3.09 2.29
CA VAL A 261 -14.84 3.93 1.09
C VAL A 261 -14.55 5.38 1.50
N GLY A 262 -13.66 6.05 0.75
CA GLY A 262 -13.19 7.39 1.07
C GLY A 262 -12.10 7.44 2.14
N ASN A 263 -11.88 8.63 2.70
CA ASN A 263 -10.77 8.95 3.62
C ASN A 263 -9.39 8.73 2.99
N VAL A 264 -8.85 7.51 2.97
CA VAL A 264 -7.57 7.20 2.32
C VAL A 264 -7.69 5.94 1.46
N TRP A 265 -6.95 5.92 0.36
CA TRP A 265 -6.71 4.68 -0.37
C TRP A 265 -6.01 3.69 0.54
N GLU A 266 -6.36 2.41 0.44
CA GLU A 266 -5.77 1.38 1.28
C GLU A 266 -5.03 0.32 0.47
N TRP A 267 -3.77 0.05 0.84
CA TRP A 267 -2.99 -1.05 0.27
C TRP A 267 -3.63 -2.40 0.53
N ALA A 268 -3.69 -3.22 -0.52
CA ALA A 268 -3.99 -4.63 -0.42
C ALA A 268 -2.85 -5.47 -1.03
N SER A 269 -2.69 -6.69 -0.55
CA SER A 269 -1.78 -7.68 -1.13
C SER A 269 -2.32 -8.25 -2.45
N GLY A 270 -1.39 -8.60 -3.33
CA GLY A 270 -1.67 -9.07 -4.70
C GLY A 270 -0.97 -8.22 -5.76
N GLY A 271 -1.60 -8.07 -6.91
CA GLY A 271 -1.03 -7.36 -8.06
C GLY A 271 0.02 -8.19 -8.82
N ASP A 272 0.89 -7.52 -9.55
CA ASP A 272 1.94 -8.14 -10.36
C ASP A 272 3.34 -7.80 -9.82
N ASP A 273 4.39 -8.02 -10.61
CA ASP A 273 5.77 -7.72 -10.24
C ASP A 273 6.06 -6.21 -10.11
N LYS A 274 5.22 -5.34 -10.68
CA LYS A 274 5.46 -3.91 -10.79
C LYS A 274 4.51 -3.07 -9.94
N LYS A 275 3.28 -3.55 -9.72
CA LYS A 275 2.24 -2.77 -9.07
C LYS A 275 1.47 -3.58 -8.04
N ARG A 276 0.98 -2.86 -7.04
CA ARG A 276 0.16 -3.37 -5.94
C ARG A 276 -1.22 -2.69 -5.96
N PRO A 277 -2.28 -3.41 -5.59
CA PRO A 277 -3.63 -2.85 -5.60
C PRO A 277 -3.86 -1.90 -4.42
N LEU A 278 -4.56 -0.81 -4.73
CA LEU A 278 -5.15 0.15 -3.79
C LEU A 278 -6.67 0.10 -3.92
N ARG A 279 -7.37 0.21 -2.80
CA ARG A 279 -8.82 0.08 -2.71
C ARG A 279 -9.47 1.26 -1.97
N GLY A 280 -10.74 1.52 -2.28
CA GLY A 280 -11.63 2.36 -1.47
C GLY A 280 -11.73 3.84 -1.86
N GLY A 281 -10.78 4.37 -2.63
CA GLY A 281 -10.75 5.82 -2.89
C GLY A 281 -10.28 6.62 -1.68
N SER A 282 -10.34 7.94 -1.75
CA SER A 282 -9.84 8.84 -0.71
C SER A 282 -10.62 10.14 -0.60
N PHE A 283 -10.24 11.02 0.33
CA PHE A 283 -10.84 12.34 0.53
C PHE A 283 -10.76 13.29 -0.68
N VAL A 284 -9.97 12.95 -1.72
CA VAL A 284 -9.94 13.72 -2.98
C VAL A 284 -10.79 13.12 -4.09
N ASP A 285 -11.36 11.96 -3.88
CA ASP A 285 -12.25 11.28 -4.81
C ASP A 285 -13.72 11.66 -4.49
N SER A 286 -14.62 11.58 -5.46
CA SER A 286 -16.00 12.08 -5.30
C SER A 286 -17.02 10.96 -5.45
N VAL A 287 -18.18 11.11 -4.81
CA VAL A 287 -19.26 10.12 -4.90
C VAL A 287 -19.78 9.98 -6.33
N ASP A 288 -19.92 11.08 -7.06
CA ASP A 288 -20.42 11.07 -8.45
C ASP A 288 -19.34 10.75 -9.49
N GLY A 289 -18.08 10.63 -9.08
CA GLY A 289 -16.94 10.42 -9.98
C GLY A 289 -16.66 11.58 -10.95
N ARG A 290 -17.26 12.76 -10.75
CA ARG A 290 -16.95 13.97 -11.54
C ARG A 290 -15.57 14.51 -11.17
N THR A 291 -15.13 14.25 -9.95
CA THR A 291 -13.78 14.55 -9.44
C THR A 291 -13.03 13.25 -9.19
N ASN A 292 -11.86 13.09 -9.82
CA ASN A 292 -10.97 11.94 -9.68
C ASN A 292 -11.72 10.60 -9.87
N HIS A 293 -11.69 9.68 -8.90
CA HIS A 293 -12.42 8.41 -8.99
C HIS A 293 -13.82 8.53 -8.37
N PRO A 294 -14.81 7.77 -8.86
CA PRO A 294 -16.05 7.57 -8.12
C PRO A 294 -15.77 6.77 -6.84
N LEU A 295 -16.32 7.20 -5.72
CA LEU A 295 -16.23 6.49 -4.45
C LEU A 295 -17.23 5.35 -4.42
N ARG A 296 -16.73 4.11 -4.55
CA ARG A 296 -17.50 2.86 -4.53
C ARG A 296 -16.70 1.77 -3.83
N VAL A 297 -17.37 0.72 -3.38
CA VAL A 297 -16.71 -0.46 -2.80
C VAL A 297 -15.82 -1.20 -3.82
N SER A 298 -16.17 -1.11 -5.10
CA SER A 298 -15.43 -1.69 -6.23
C SER A 298 -14.23 -0.84 -6.69
N THR A 299 -14.14 0.42 -6.25
CA THR A 299 -13.13 1.37 -6.70
C THR A 299 -11.74 0.87 -6.36
N ARG A 300 -10.88 0.81 -7.39
CA ARG A 300 -9.51 0.32 -7.29
C ARG A 300 -8.57 1.08 -8.22
N MET A 301 -7.30 1.13 -7.82
CA MET A 301 -6.21 1.48 -8.71
C MET A 301 -4.98 0.64 -8.39
N ASP A 302 -3.93 0.76 -9.20
CA ASP A 302 -2.67 0.07 -9.00
C ASP A 302 -1.53 1.09 -8.95
N ASN A 303 -0.63 0.94 -7.98
CA ASN A 303 0.51 1.82 -7.82
C ASN A 303 1.79 1.03 -7.48
N ALA A 304 2.96 1.62 -7.72
CA ALA A 304 4.24 0.98 -7.42
C ALA A 304 4.40 0.75 -5.92
N ALA A 305 5.08 -0.34 -5.52
CA ALA A 305 5.14 -0.78 -4.13
C ALA A 305 5.91 0.20 -3.21
N ASP A 306 6.78 1.01 -3.78
CA ASP A 306 7.57 2.05 -3.10
C ASP A 306 6.92 3.44 -3.15
N SER A 307 5.81 3.58 -3.89
CA SER A 307 5.03 4.83 -3.90
C SER A 307 4.24 5.00 -2.61
N GLY A 308 4.20 6.22 -2.09
CA GLY A 308 3.23 6.66 -1.08
C GLY A 308 2.85 8.12 -1.35
N SER A 309 1.66 8.54 -0.91
CA SER A 309 1.18 9.91 -1.06
C SER A 309 0.29 10.32 0.12
N PHE A 310 -0.04 11.61 0.16
CA PHE A 310 -0.86 12.24 1.21
C PHE A 310 -2.28 11.66 1.37
N ASN A 311 -2.73 10.80 0.47
CA ASN A 311 -4.04 10.14 0.51
C ASN A 311 -3.95 8.60 0.47
N ILE A 312 -2.77 8.01 0.68
CA ILE A 312 -2.57 6.55 0.69
C ILE A 312 -2.15 6.10 2.09
N GLY A 313 -2.95 5.19 2.66
CA GLY A 313 -2.70 4.47 3.91
C GLY A 313 -2.95 2.96 3.73
N PHE A 314 -3.31 2.28 4.82
CA PHE A 314 -3.59 0.84 4.82
C PHE A 314 -4.30 0.41 6.09
N ARG A 315 -4.87 -0.80 6.06
CA ARG A 315 -5.31 -1.56 7.24
C ARG A 315 -4.73 -2.97 7.20
N CYS A 316 -4.56 -3.61 8.35
CA CYS A 316 -4.06 -4.98 8.42
C CYS A 316 -5.19 -6.02 8.51
N ALA A 317 -4.85 -7.24 8.13
CA ALA A 317 -5.63 -8.47 8.28
C ALA A 317 -4.80 -9.56 8.97
N ALA A 318 -5.47 -10.62 9.40
CA ALA A 318 -4.87 -11.78 10.03
C ALA A 318 -5.53 -13.08 9.54
N GLY A 319 -4.78 -14.18 9.64
CA GLY A 319 -5.16 -15.51 9.14
C GLY A 319 -4.28 -15.96 7.98
N GLU A 320 -4.24 -17.26 7.72
CA GLU A 320 -3.31 -17.87 6.75
C GLU A 320 -3.82 -17.89 5.31
N ALA A 321 -5.10 -17.57 5.10
CA ALA A 321 -5.70 -17.64 3.78
C ALA A 321 -5.06 -16.63 2.81
N GLN A 322 -4.69 -17.11 1.63
CA GLN A 322 -4.23 -16.28 0.50
C GLN A 322 -5.34 -16.21 -0.54
N ASN A 323 -6.39 -15.44 -0.25
CA ASN A 323 -7.52 -15.23 -1.16
C ASN A 323 -7.16 -14.20 -2.24
N LEU A 324 -6.19 -14.50 -3.10
CA LEU A 324 -5.86 -13.60 -4.21
C LEU A 324 -6.89 -13.75 -5.33
N PRO A 325 -7.25 -12.65 -6.04
CA PRO A 325 -7.95 -12.82 -7.30
C PRO A 325 -7.08 -13.75 -8.17
N PRO A 326 -7.70 -14.61 -9.01
CA PRO A 326 -6.94 -15.28 -10.06
C PRO A 326 -6.10 -14.20 -10.74
N THR A 327 -4.79 -14.42 -10.85
CA THR A 327 -4.00 -13.60 -11.77
C THR A 327 -4.72 -13.65 -13.11
N GLU A 328 -4.56 -12.65 -13.97
CA GLU A 328 -4.88 -12.82 -15.40
C GLU A 328 -3.92 -13.87 -16.03
N GLY A 329 -3.75 -15.01 -15.36
CA GLY A 329 -3.32 -16.25 -15.92
C GLY A 329 -4.38 -16.69 -16.90
N PHE A 330 -3.90 -17.11 -18.04
CA PHE A 330 -4.72 -17.66 -19.08
C PHE A 330 -5.57 -18.79 -18.52
N ASP A 331 -6.86 -18.77 -18.86
CA ASP A 331 -7.72 -19.91 -18.62
C ASP A 331 -7.08 -21.15 -19.26
N GLN A 332 -6.74 -22.14 -18.43
CA GLN A 332 -6.09 -23.36 -18.88
C GLN A 332 -6.97 -24.11 -19.88
N ALA A 333 -8.30 -24.05 -19.76
CA ALA A 333 -9.20 -24.65 -20.74
C ALA A 333 -9.09 -23.95 -22.11
N THR A 334 -9.01 -22.62 -22.12
CA THR A 334 -8.78 -21.83 -23.34
C THR A 334 -7.39 -22.08 -23.92
N LEU A 335 -6.33 -22.15 -23.10
CA LEU A 335 -4.98 -22.47 -23.58
C LEU A 335 -4.92 -23.89 -24.16
N SER A 336 -5.47 -24.88 -23.47
CA SER A 336 -5.54 -26.26 -23.97
C SER A 336 -6.31 -26.33 -25.27
N ARG A 337 -7.49 -25.70 -25.37
CA ARG A 337 -8.26 -25.67 -26.60
C ARG A 337 -7.48 -25.02 -27.75
N ILE A 338 -6.79 -23.90 -27.52
CA ILE A 338 -5.98 -23.24 -28.56
C ILE A 338 -4.78 -24.10 -28.94
N ALA A 339 -4.13 -24.78 -27.98
CA ALA A 339 -3.05 -25.71 -28.25
C ALA A 339 -3.55 -26.90 -29.10
N ASP A 340 -4.73 -27.43 -28.79
CA ASP A 340 -5.34 -28.58 -29.48
C ASP A 340 -5.81 -28.19 -30.90
N GLU A 341 -6.43 -27.02 -31.06
CA GLU A 341 -6.99 -26.56 -32.33
C GLU A 341 -5.96 -25.90 -33.27
N GLN A 342 -4.99 -25.18 -32.70
CA GLN A 342 -4.13 -24.25 -33.44
C GLN A 342 -2.63 -24.43 -33.14
N GLY A 343 -2.29 -25.39 -32.29
CA GLY A 343 -0.91 -25.69 -31.93
C GLY A 343 -0.20 -24.54 -31.21
N ILE A 344 1.13 -24.66 -31.15
CA ILE A 344 2.02 -23.70 -30.46
C ILE A 344 1.97 -22.32 -31.13
N ASP A 345 1.77 -22.25 -32.45
CA ASP A 345 1.63 -20.99 -33.18
C ASP A 345 0.36 -20.23 -32.77
N GLY A 346 -0.75 -20.93 -32.59
CA GLY A 346 -1.99 -20.37 -32.07
C GLY A 346 -1.82 -19.84 -30.65
N LEU A 347 -1.14 -20.61 -29.80
CA LEU A 347 -0.83 -20.18 -28.43
C LEU A 347 0.04 -18.93 -28.44
N THR A 348 1.12 -18.92 -29.23
CA THR A 348 2.07 -17.80 -29.32
C THR A 348 1.38 -16.52 -29.78
N LYS A 349 0.50 -16.60 -30.79
CA LYS A 349 -0.31 -15.46 -31.25
C LYS A 349 -1.31 -14.99 -30.19
N TYR A 350 -1.99 -15.92 -29.52
CA TYR A 350 -2.96 -15.61 -28.46
C TYR A 350 -2.33 -14.88 -27.27
N LEU A 351 -1.12 -15.30 -26.87
CA LEU A 351 -0.33 -14.71 -25.81
C LEU A 351 0.23 -13.33 -26.21
N ALA A 352 0.76 -13.22 -27.43
CA ALA A 352 1.28 -11.96 -27.98
C ALA A 352 0.20 -10.87 -28.10
N ALA A 353 -1.02 -11.23 -28.54
CA ALA A 353 -2.16 -10.32 -28.62
C ALA A 353 -2.60 -9.75 -27.26
N ARG A 354 -2.22 -10.40 -26.15
CA ARG A 354 -2.49 -9.97 -24.77
C ARG A 354 -1.28 -9.32 -24.10
N GLY A 355 -0.31 -8.87 -24.90
CA GLY A 355 0.86 -8.14 -24.42
C GLY A 355 1.85 -8.99 -23.64
N LYS A 356 1.75 -10.31 -23.71
CA LYS A 356 2.69 -11.24 -23.08
C LYS A 356 3.62 -11.81 -24.16
N ARG A 357 4.92 -11.50 -24.07
CA ARG A 357 5.94 -12.26 -24.81
C ARG A 357 6.14 -13.57 -24.08
N ALA A 358 5.49 -14.63 -24.55
CA ALA A 358 5.79 -15.98 -24.12
C ALA A 358 6.58 -16.65 -25.23
N ASP A 359 7.84 -17.00 -24.96
CA ASP A 359 8.56 -17.98 -25.76
C ASP A 359 7.92 -19.33 -25.47
N VAL A 360 6.86 -19.68 -26.20
CA VAL A 360 6.16 -20.96 -26.02
C VAL A 360 7.08 -22.05 -26.54
N LEU A 361 7.78 -22.71 -25.63
CA LEU A 361 8.68 -23.81 -25.96
C LEU A 361 7.87 -25.09 -26.22
N THR A 362 8.19 -25.80 -27.29
CA THR A 362 7.78 -27.21 -27.47
C THR A 362 8.28 -28.06 -26.28
N ALA A 363 7.69 -29.23 -26.06
CA ALA A 363 8.18 -30.17 -25.03
C ALA A 363 9.67 -30.53 -25.23
N GLY A 364 10.13 -30.60 -26.48
CA GLY A 364 11.54 -30.81 -26.82
C GLY A 364 12.43 -29.62 -26.44
N GLU A 365 12.01 -28.39 -26.77
CA GLU A 365 12.74 -27.16 -26.45
C GLU A 365 12.73 -26.87 -24.95
N ALA A 366 11.63 -27.12 -24.25
CA ALA A 366 11.53 -27.00 -22.80
C ALA A 366 12.49 -27.98 -22.11
N ARG A 367 12.56 -29.23 -22.60
CA ARG A 367 13.50 -30.23 -22.10
C ARG A 367 14.95 -29.82 -22.36
N GLN A 368 15.28 -29.28 -23.53
CA GLN A 368 16.62 -28.76 -23.82
C GLN A 368 16.98 -27.51 -23.00
N ALA A 369 16.03 -26.59 -22.81
CA ALA A 369 16.23 -25.39 -22.00
C ALA A 369 16.46 -25.75 -20.52
N LEU A 370 15.70 -26.72 -20.00
CA LEU A 370 15.90 -27.26 -18.65
C LEU A 370 17.24 -27.99 -18.51
N LEU A 371 17.67 -28.76 -19.51
CA LEU A 371 18.99 -29.39 -19.52
C LEU A 371 20.12 -28.35 -19.52
N LYS A 372 20.06 -27.34 -20.40
CA LYS A 372 21.04 -26.23 -20.40
C LYS A 372 21.05 -25.45 -19.10
N LYS A 373 19.88 -25.21 -18.49
CA LYS A 373 19.77 -24.55 -17.18
C LYS A 373 20.39 -25.39 -16.07
N ARG A 374 20.15 -26.71 -16.08
CA ARG A 374 20.77 -27.66 -15.16
C ARG A 374 22.29 -27.69 -15.32
N GLU A 375 22.80 -27.76 -16.54
CA GLU A 375 24.25 -27.70 -16.83
C GLU A 375 24.88 -26.41 -16.32
N ARG A 376 24.24 -25.25 -16.53
CA ARG A 376 24.69 -23.97 -15.98
C ARG A 376 24.72 -23.95 -14.46
N LEU A 377 23.68 -24.48 -13.81
CA LEU A 377 23.61 -24.54 -12.35
C LEU A 377 24.67 -25.48 -11.77
N VAL A 378 24.89 -26.63 -12.40
CA VAL A 378 25.97 -27.56 -12.03
C VAL A 378 27.33 -26.90 -12.23
N ALA A 379 27.55 -26.19 -13.33
CA ALA A 379 28.79 -25.45 -13.56
C ALA A 379 29.00 -24.32 -12.54
N GLN A 380 27.94 -23.60 -12.17
CA GLN A 380 27.99 -22.56 -11.13
C GLN A 380 28.26 -23.15 -9.75
N GLN A 381 27.65 -24.28 -9.41
CA GLN A 381 27.90 -25.00 -8.14
C GLN A 381 29.32 -25.56 -8.10
N ALA A 382 29.83 -26.11 -9.21
CA ALA A 382 31.21 -26.58 -9.31
C ALA A 382 32.21 -25.41 -9.21
N ALA A 383 31.91 -24.27 -9.82
CA ALA A 383 32.72 -23.06 -9.69
C ALA A 383 32.70 -22.50 -8.25
N ALA A 384 31.53 -22.48 -7.59
CA ALA A 384 31.40 -22.09 -6.19
C ALA A 384 32.15 -23.05 -5.26
N ALA A 385 32.10 -24.37 -5.51
CA ALA A 385 32.84 -25.36 -4.74
C ALA A 385 34.35 -25.24 -4.94
N ARG A 386 34.83 -24.93 -6.16
CA ARG A 386 36.25 -24.64 -6.42
C ARG A 386 36.70 -23.35 -5.75
N ALA A 387 35.88 -22.30 -5.76
CA ALA A 387 36.15 -21.05 -5.04
C ALA A 387 36.19 -21.26 -3.52
N ALA A 388 35.32 -22.12 -2.98
CA ALA A 388 35.31 -22.49 -1.57
C ALA A 388 36.54 -23.34 -1.17
N ARG A 389 37.06 -24.19 -2.07
CA ARG A 389 38.29 -24.97 -1.84
C ARG A 389 39.58 -24.18 -2.07
N GLY A 390 39.53 -23.10 -2.86
CA GLY A 390 40.68 -22.22 -3.15
C GLY A 390 40.95 -21.14 -2.09
N GLY A 391 40.18 -21.14 -0.99
CA GLY A 391 40.34 -20.21 0.14
C GLY A 391 41.03 -20.78 1.38
N GLY A 392 41.60 -21.99 1.29
CA GLY A 392 42.39 -22.61 2.35
C GLY A 392 43.81 -22.92 1.84
N GLU A 393 44.79 -22.29 2.44
CA GLU A 393 46.23 -22.47 2.18
C GLU A 393 46.70 -23.92 2.36
N ASP A 394 47.81 -24.21 1.67
CA ASP A 394 48.83 -25.23 1.94
C ASP A 394 48.63 -26.11 3.18
N GLY A 395 48.45 -27.41 2.93
CA GLY A 395 48.50 -28.45 3.96
C GLY A 395 48.32 -29.82 3.34
N GLY A 396 49.43 -30.54 3.14
CA GLY A 396 49.46 -31.84 2.47
C GLY A 396 48.74 -32.98 3.20
N GLY A 397 48.53 -34.05 2.44
CA GLY A 397 48.06 -35.34 2.93
C GLY A 397 47.27 -36.10 1.88
N ASP A 398 47.88 -37.13 1.29
CA ASP A 398 47.22 -38.19 0.53
C ASP A 398 46.04 -38.80 1.32
N VAL A 399 44.95 -39.18 0.64
CA VAL A 399 44.27 -40.50 0.73
C VAL A 399 43.23 -40.63 -0.41
N GLU A 400 43.42 -41.70 -1.17
CA GLU A 400 42.50 -42.61 -1.88
C GLU A 400 40.96 -42.45 -1.83
N GLU A 401 40.37 -42.78 -3.00
CA GLU A 401 39.11 -43.54 -3.22
C GLU A 401 37.84 -43.22 -2.40
N GLU A 402 36.79 -42.74 -3.08
CA GLU A 402 35.58 -43.57 -3.28
C GLU A 402 34.61 -42.93 -4.29
N ARG A 403 34.05 -43.79 -5.14
CA ARG A 403 32.87 -43.58 -5.99
C ARG A 403 31.64 -43.85 -5.13
N ASP A 404 30.59 -43.04 -5.26
CA ASP A 404 29.22 -43.50 -5.55
C ASP A 404 28.16 -42.40 -5.29
N GLU A 405 27.25 -42.30 -6.26
CA GLU A 405 25.83 -41.93 -6.17
C GLU A 405 25.36 -40.64 -5.45
N LEU A 406 24.94 -39.64 -6.24
CA LEU A 406 23.54 -39.14 -6.36
C LEU A 406 23.38 -38.02 -7.40
#